data_AF-A0A3C0R3T3-F1
#
_entry.id   AF-A0A3C0R3T3-F1
#
_cell.length_a   1.000
_cell.length_b   1.000
_cell.length_c   1.000
_cell.angle_alpha   90.00
_cell.angle_beta   90.00
_cell.angle_gamma   90.00
#
_symmetry.space_group_name_H-M   'P 1'
#
loop_
_entity.id
_entity.type
_entity.pdbx_description
1 polymer ?
#
loop_
_entity_poly.entity_id
_entity_poly.type
_entity_poly.pdbx_seq_one_letter_code
_entity_poly.pdbx_strand_id
1 'polypeptide(L)'
;MKRLLLVFALSILALGSMAAARPPGEWIVVVGGPSLHQWEQYKAYPHDHWWANFVHAARLRTEQLRAALGPDAKITWLVYKQGYLDRAEQEHQDLISFINSVADKFHLNLIYFQSGADVINYLNSGPGRDRLKVAGFEYLGHSNRACFMFDYSNLLDSASKSWLHESELSKIERRDFARGAYVKSWGCHTGESMSKKWYNATGTHMIGAIGKTQFMTEELPILTSEGGKWVN
;
A
#
# COMPACT_ATOMS: atom_id res chain seq x y z
N MET A 1 8.65 -21.55 -49.54
CA MET A 1 7.58 -22.05 -48.63
C MET A 1 8.10 -22.55 -47.29
N LYS A 2 9.18 -23.37 -47.21
CA LYS A 2 9.72 -23.87 -45.92
C LYS A 2 10.33 -22.80 -44.98
N ARG A 3 10.80 -21.65 -45.50
CA ARG A 3 11.32 -20.55 -44.68
C ARG A 3 10.25 -19.61 -44.08
N LEU A 4 9.07 -19.51 -44.71
CA LEU A 4 7.96 -18.70 -44.19
C LEU A 4 7.25 -19.37 -43.01
N LEU A 5 7.18 -20.70 -43.02
CA LEU A 5 6.61 -21.50 -41.92
C LEU A 5 7.45 -21.45 -40.64
N LEU A 6 8.77 -21.30 -40.75
CA LEU A 6 9.65 -21.18 -39.57
C LEU A 6 9.51 -19.81 -38.88
N VAL A 7 9.31 -18.74 -39.65
CA VAL A 7 9.10 -17.40 -39.09
C VAL A 7 7.74 -17.32 -38.39
N PHE A 8 6.71 -17.96 -38.94
CA PHE A 8 5.39 -18.01 -38.31
C PHE A 8 5.37 -18.85 -37.01
N ALA A 9 6.17 -19.92 -36.95
CA ALA A 9 6.31 -20.74 -35.74
C ALA A 9 7.09 -20.00 -34.62
N LEU A 10 8.07 -19.15 -34.95
CA LEU A 10 8.78 -18.33 -33.95
C LEU A 10 7.98 -17.09 -33.49
N SER A 11 7.08 -16.54 -34.31
CA SER A 11 6.23 -15.41 -33.91
C SER A 11 5.09 -15.79 -32.95
N ILE A 12 4.68 -17.07 -32.90
CA ILE A 12 3.67 -17.54 -31.95
C ILE A 12 4.29 -17.81 -30.56
N LEU A 13 5.60 -18.04 -30.47
CA LEU A 13 6.31 -18.14 -29.17
C LEU A 13 6.66 -16.78 -28.53
N ALA A 14 6.56 -15.67 -29.26
CA ALA A 14 6.95 -14.34 -28.77
C ALA A 14 5.78 -13.51 -28.18
N LEU A 15 4.54 -13.97 -28.30
CA LEU A 15 3.34 -13.30 -27.74
C LEU A 15 2.98 -13.76 -26.32
N GLY A 16 3.71 -14.73 -25.78
CA GLY A 16 3.75 -14.97 -24.35
C GLY A 16 4.68 -13.98 -23.68
N SER A 17 4.31 -12.69 -23.61
CA SER A 17 4.82 -11.88 -22.51
C SER A 17 4.35 -12.56 -21.24
N MET A 18 5.20 -13.45 -20.71
CA MET A 18 5.09 -13.94 -19.35
C MET A 18 5.10 -12.70 -18.49
N ALA A 19 3.92 -12.13 -18.20
CA ALA A 19 3.72 -11.41 -16.97
C ALA A 19 4.19 -12.41 -15.93
N ALA A 20 5.42 -12.19 -15.43
CA ALA A 20 6.07 -13.15 -14.55
C ALA A 20 5.04 -13.50 -13.49
N ALA A 21 4.66 -14.77 -13.43
CA ALA A 21 3.61 -15.21 -12.53
C ALA A 21 4.00 -14.71 -11.14
N ARG A 22 3.15 -13.86 -10.56
CA ARG A 22 3.44 -13.29 -9.23
C ARG A 22 3.62 -14.45 -8.27
N PRO A 23 4.59 -14.38 -7.34
CA PRO A 23 4.82 -15.48 -6.43
C PRO A 23 3.53 -15.76 -5.64
N PRO A 24 3.19 -17.03 -5.37
CA PRO A 24 2.10 -17.34 -4.48
C PRO A 24 2.41 -16.79 -3.08
N GLY A 25 1.39 -16.31 -2.38
CA GLY A 25 1.56 -15.77 -1.05
C GLY A 25 0.43 -14.86 -0.63
N GLU A 26 0.68 -14.12 0.44
CA GLU A 26 -0.21 -13.10 0.95
C GLU A 26 0.07 -11.74 0.31
N TRP A 27 -1.00 -11.02 -0.02
CA TRP A 27 -0.95 -9.61 -0.38
C TRP A 27 -1.38 -8.76 0.80
N ILE A 28 -0.49 -7.89 1.27
CA ILE A 28 -0.74 -7.01 2.42
C ILE A 28 -0.92 -5.59 1.91
N VAL A 29 -2.04 -4.97 2.27
CA VAL A 29 -2.32 -3.55 2.02
C VAL A 29 -2.36 -2.84 3.36
N VAL A 30 -1.42 -1.93 3.58
CA VAL A 30 -1.35 -1.09 4.78
C VAL A 30 -2.00 0.24 4.48
N VAL A 31 -2.98 0.62 5.29
CA VAL A 31 -3.82 1.80 5.12
C VAL A 31 -3.62 2.72 6.33
N GLY A 32 -3.12 3.94 6.08
CA GLY A 32 -3.02 4.99 7.09
C GLY A 32 -4.38 5.58 7.45
N GLY A 33 -4.42 6.37 8.52
CA GLY A 33 -5.59 7.14 8.93
C GLY A 33 -5.66 8.50 8.22
N PRO A 34 -6.87 9.03 7.99
CA PRO A 34 -7.05 10.35 7.42
C PRO A 34 -6.66 11.45 8.42
N SER A 35 -6.22 12.59 7.91
CA SER A 35 -6.10 13.84 8.63
C SER A 35 -7.46 14.30 9.14
N LEU A 36 -7.49 15.04 10.25
CA LEU A 36 -8.75 15.57 10.79
C LEU A 36 -9.19 16.84 10.05
N HIS A 37 -10.50 16.96 9.84
CA HIS A 37 -11.10 18.12 9.17
C HIS A 37 -10.75 19.43 9.88
N GLN A 38 -10.67 19.39 11.22
CA GLN A 38 -10.34 20.55 12.03
C GLN A 38 -9.02 21.23 11.65
N TRP A 39 -8.05 20.48 11.10
CA TRP A 39 -6.77 21.01 10.63
C TRP A 39 -6.82 21.33 9.13
N GLU A 40 -7.41 20.42 8.36
CA GLU A 40 -7.43 20.49 6.90
C GLU A 40 -8.22 21.70 6.36
N GLN A 41 -9.26 22.15 7.06
CA GLN A 41 -10.07 23.31 6.67
C GLN A 41 -9.29 24.63 6.57
N TYR A 42 -8.11 24.72 7.21
CA TYR A 42 -7.27 25.92 7.19
C TYR A 42 -6.18 25.88 6.12
N LYS A 43 -6.05 24.78 5.37
CA LYS A 43 -5.00 24.59 4.38
C LYS A 43 -5.46 25.07 3.01
N ALA A 44 -4.59 25.81 2.32
CA ALA A 44 -4.82 26.19 0.92
C ALA A 44 -4.95 24.96 0.01
N TYR A 45 -4.25 23.88 0.35
CA TYR A 45 -4.31 22.58 -0.31
C TYR A 45 -4.47 21.49 0.76
N PRO A 46 -5.72 21.08 1.07
CA PRO A 46 -5.96 19.96 1.95
C PRO A 46 -5.34 18.67 1.40
N HIS A 47 -4.73 17.88 2.27
CA HIS A 47 -4.21 16.55 1.99
C HIS A 47 -5.35 15.54 1.84
N ASP A 48 -6.36 15.63 2.71
CA ASP A 48 -7.51 14.72 2.72
C ASP A 48 -8.82 15.45 2.51
N HIS A 49 -9.43 15.23 1.35
CA HIS A 49 -10.71 15.82 0.99
C HIS A 49 -11.90 15.18 1.73
N TRP A 50 -11.74 13.95 2.22
CA TRP A 50 -12.79 13.16 2.88
C TRP A 50 -12.18 12.01 3.69
N TRP A 51 -12.94 11.44 4.62
CA TRP A 51 -12.47 10.40 5.53
C TRP A 51 -11.97 9.13 4.80
N ALA A 52 -12.56 8.81 3.66
CA ALA A 52 -12.31 7.55 2.96
C ALA A 52 -11.10 7.60 2.01
N ASN A 53 -10.33 8.68 1.96
CA ASN A 53 -9.29 8.90 0.95
C ASN A 53 -8.39 7.66 0.71
N PHE A 54 -7.88 7.07 1.79
CA PHE A 54 -7.02 5.89 1.72
C PHE A 54 -7.77 4.56 1.61
N VAL A 55 -8.89 4.40 2.34
CA VAL A 55 -9.72 3.18 2.29
C VAL A 55 -10.35 3.00 0.91
N HIS A 56 -10.73 4.09 0.25
CA HIS A 56 -11.27 4.08 -1.10
C HIS A 56 -10.23 3.63 -2.12
N ALA A 57 -9.02 4.19 -2.07
CA ALA A 57 -7.91 3.72 -2.91
C ALA A 57 -7.55 2.26 -2.60
N ALA A 58 -7.58 1.85 -1.33
CA ALA A 58 -7.36 0.46 -0.93
C ALA A 58 -8.44 -0.46 -1.52
N ARG A 59 -9.71 -0.04 -1.52
CA ARG A 59 -10.81 -0.78 -2.14
C ARG A 59 -10.60 -0.93 -3.65
N LEU A 60 -10.31 0.15 -4.36
CA LEU A 60 -10.00 0.10 -5.80
C LEU A 60 -8.84 -0.85 -6.08
N ARG A 61 -7.81 -0.81 -5.23
CA ARG A 61 -6.67 -1.71 -5.36
C ARG A 61 -7.05 -3.16 -5.11
N THR A 62 -7.87 -3.43 -4.11
CA THR A 62 -8.41 -4.77 -3.82
C THR A 62 -9.21 -5.32 -5.00
N GLU A 63 -10.04 -4.51 -5.66
CA GLU A 63 -10.76 -4.92 -6.87
C GLU A 63 -9.79 -5.36 -7.99
N GLN A 64 -8.74 -4.57 -8.25
CA GLN A 64 -7.69 -4.93 -9.21
C GLN A 64 -6.93 -6.20 -8.80
N LEU A 65 -6.66 -6.38 -7.50
CA LEU A 65 -5.98 -7.57 -6.99
C LEU A 65 -6.84 -8.81 -7.14
N ARG A 66 -8.13 -8.74 -6.82
CA ARG A 66 -9.09 -9.82 -7.03
C ARG A 66 -9.19 -10.20 -8.51
N ALA A 67 -9.24 -9.21 -9.40
CA ALA A 67 -9.23 -9.44 -10.85
C ALA A 67 -7.93 -10.11 -11.34
N ALA A 68 -6.78 -9.72 -10.79
CA ALA A 68 -5.48 -10.21 -11.25
C ALA A 68 -5.02 -11.54 -10.60
N LEU A 69 -5.42 -11.79 -9.35
CA LEU A 69 -4.95 -12.92 -8.53
C LEU A 69 -6.04 -13.98 -8.31
N GLY A 70 -7.29 -13.68 -8.65
CA GLY A 70 -8.44 -14.55 -8.45
C GLY A 70 -9.16 -14.33 -7.11
N PRO A 71 -10.36 -14.94 -6.97
CA PRO A 71 -11.21 -14.76 -5.79
C PRO A 71 -10.58 -15.29 -4.49
N ASP A 72 -9.79 -16.36 -4.56
CA ASP A 72 -9.20 -17.04 -3.40
C ASP A 72 -7.89 -16.42 -2.88
N ALA A 73 -7.41 -15.35 -3.53
CA ALA A 73 -6.16 -14.69 -3.15
C ALA A 73 -6.19 -14.28 -1.67
N LYS A 74 -5.10 -14.50 -0.95
CA LYS A 74 -5.00 -14.10 0.46
C LYS A 74 -4.65 -12.61 0.52
N ILE A 75 -5.64 -11.78 0.81
CA ILE A 75 -5.47 -10.33 0.92
C ILE A 75 -5.74 -9.93 2.36
N THR A 76 -4.75 -9.30 2.99
CA THR A 76 -4.85 -8.71 4.31
C THR A 76 -4.85 -7.20 4.21
N TRP A 77 -5.77 -6.56 4.91
CA TRP A 77 -5.72 -5.12 5.18
C TRP A 77 -5.21 -4.87 6.59
N LEU A 78 -4.13 -4.11 6.72
CA LEU A 78 -3.70 -3.54 7.98
C LEU A 78 -4.17 -2.08 8.00
N VAL A 79 -5.17 -1.75 8.81
CA VAL A 79 -5.75 -0.41 8.86
C VAL A 79 -5.41 0.28 10.19
N TYR A 80 -4.91 1.51 10.13
CA TYR A 80 -4.62 2.29 11.33
C TYR A 80 -5.93 2.76 11.97
N LYS A 81 -6.34 2.11 13.08
CA LYS A 81 -7.69 2.27 13.62
C LYS A 81 -7.96 3.65 14.19
N GLN A 82 -6.99 4.21 14.93
CA GLN A 82 -7.22 5.42 15.73
C GLN A 82 -7.62 6.59 14.84
N GLY A 83 -6.94 6.79 13.70
CA GLY A 83 -7.26 7.88 12.78
C GLY A 83 -8.71 7.86 12.26
N TYR A 84 -9.30 6.67 12.10
CA TYR A 84 -10.71 6.55 11.71
C TYR A 84 -11.68 6.74 12.88
N LEU A 85 -11.28 6.40 14.11
CA LEU A 85 -12.08 6.73 15.30
C LEU A 85 -12.15 8.25 15.51
N ASP A 86 -11.01 8.93 15.44
CA ASP A 86 -10.96 10.38 15.63
C ASP A 86 -11.72 11.12 14.54
N ARG A 87 -11.61 10.67 13.27
CA ARG A 87 -12.36 11.25 12.16
C ARG A 87 -13.86 10.95 12.26
N ALA A 88 -14.25 9.77 12.76
CA ALA A 88 -15.65 9.40 12.97
C ALA A 88 -16.39 10.36 13.92
N GLU A 89 -15.70 10.88 14.94
CA GLU A 89 -16.28 11.88 15.85
C GLU A 89 -16.66 13.17 15.13
N GLN A 90 -15.85 13.60 14.14
CA GLN A 90 -16.10 14.81 13.34
C GLN A 90 -17.17 14.60 12.27
N GLU A 91 -17.22 13.41 11.68
CA GLU A 91 -18.16 13.06 10.60
C GLU A 91 -19.53 12.63 11.14
N HIS A 92 -19.64 12.35 12.45
CA HIS A 92 -20.82 11.77 13.09
C HIS A 92 -21.30 10.47 12.41
N GLN A 93 -20.35 9.62 12.01
CA GLN A 93 -20.57 8.37 11.26
C GLN A 93 -19.76 7.22 11.84
N ASP A 94 -20.27 5.99 11.75
CA ASP A 94 -19.52 4.79 12.14
C ASP A 94 -18.58 4.35 11.01
N LEU A 95 -17.44 5.04 10.90
CA LEU A 95 -16.44 4.76 9.86
C LEU A 95 -15.83 3.35 9.99
N ILE A 96 -15.76 2.81 11.20
CA ILE A 96 -15.25 1.46 11.45
C ILE A 96 -16.20 0.42 10.86
N SER A 97 -17.51 0.59 11.05
CA SER A 97 -18.52 -0.26 10.41
C SER A 97 -18.45 -0.21 8.89
N PHE A 98 -18.24 0.98 8.29
CA PHE A 98 -18.05 1.11 6.85
C PHE A 98 -16.81 0.37 6.35
N ILE A 99 -15.67 0.48 7.04
CA ILE A 99 -14.46 -0.27 6.68
C ILE A 99 -14.69 -1.78 6.79
N ASN A 100 -15.35 -2.25 7.86
CA ASN A 100 -15.68 -3.67 8.04
C ASN A 100 -16.56 -4.17 6.89
N SER A 101 -17.56 -3.40 6.47
CA SER A 101 -18.43 -3.77 5.35
C SER A 101 -17.67 -3.99 4.03
N VAL A 102 -16.61 -3.21 3.79
CA VAL A 102 -15.73 -3.39 2.63
C VAL A 102 -14.93 -4.68 2.79
N ALA A 103 -14.36 -4.92 3.97
CA ALA A 103 -13.63 -6.16 4.24
C ALA A 103 -14.49 -7.41 4.07
N ASP A 104 -15.74 -7.39 4.55
CA ASP A 104 -16.70 -8.48 4.40
C ASP A 104 -17.03 -8.74 2.94
N LYS A 105 -17.35 -7.67 2.18
CA LYS A 105 -17.67 -7.75 0.75
C LYS A 105 -16.54 -8.37 -0.07
N PHE A 106 -15.29 -8.10 0.27
CA PHE A 106 -14.12 -8.58 -0.46
C PHE A 106 -13.44 -9.80 0.19
N HIS A 107 -14.02 -10.34 1.27
CA HIS A 107 -13.47 -11.46 2.05
C HIS A 107 -12.00 -11.22 2.45
N LEU A 108 -11.74 -10.05 3.03
CA LEU A 108 -10.41 -9.64 3.46
C LEU A 108 -10.12 -10.13 4.87
N ASN A 109 -8.86 -10.45 5.14
CA ASN A 109 -8.39 -10.51 6.52
C ASN A 109 -8.11 -9.07 6.98
N LEU A 110 -9.05 -8.47 7.72
CA LEU A 110 -8.92 -7.11 8.22
C LEU A 110 -8.31 -7.12 9.62
N ILE A 111 -7.21 -6.40 9.78
CA ILE A 111 -6.52 -6.22 11.05
C ILE A 111 -6.37 -4.73 11.32
N TYR A 112 -6.81 -4.32 12.49
CA TYR A 112 -6.61 -2.98 13.00
C TYR A 112 -5.29 -2.91 13.78
N PHE A 113 -4.41 -2.00 13.40
CA PHE A 113 -3.12 -1.79 14.07
C PHE A 113 -3.03 -0.40 14.72
N GLN A 114 -2.07 -0.21 15.63
CA GLN A 114 -1.89 1.03 16.40
C GLN A 114 -0.48 1.64 16.29
N SER A 115 0.50 0.89 15.79
CA SER A 115 1.88 1.37 15.69
C SER A 115 2.65 0.77 14.51
N GLY A 116 3.79 1.38 14.15
CA GLY A 116 4.73 0.78 13.20
C GLY A 116 5.28 -0.57 13.66
N ALA A 117 5.39 -0.78 14.98
CA ALA A 117 5.79 -2.07 15.53
C ALA A 117 4.76 -3.16 15.24
N ASP A 118 3.46 -2.86 15.27
CA ASP A 118 2.42 -3.83 14.92
C ASP A 118 2.50 -4.26 13.45
N VAL A 119 2.81 -3.31 12.55
CA VAL A 119 3.02 -3.62 11.13
C VAL A 119 4.22 -4.55 10.96
N ILE A 120 5.36 -4.25 11.59
CA ILE A 120 6.55 -5.12 11.57
C ILE A 120 6.22 -6.49 12.16
N ASN A 121 5.54 -6.53 13.31
CA ASN A 121 5.17 -7.78 13.97
C ASN A 121 4.26 -8.63 13.09
N TYR A 122 3.33 -8.02 12.35
CA TYR A 122 2.48 -8.75 11.41
C TYR A 122 3.26 -9.27 10.20
N LEU A 123 4.21 -8.48 9.67
CA LEU A 123 5.09 -8.93 8.60
C LEU A 123 5.91 -10.14 9.05
N ASN A 124 6.47 -10.09 10.27
CA ASN A 124 7.33 -11.15 10.79
C ASN A 124 6.57 -12.40 11.28
N SER A 125 5.36 -12.21 11.82
CA SER A 125 4.63 -13.26 12.56
C SER A 125 3.27 -13.61 11.97
N GLY A 126 2.93 -13.09 10.79
CA GLY A 126 1.67 -13.42 10.11
C GLY A 126 1.54 -14.91 9.79
N PRO A 127 0.39 -15.35 9.24
CA PRO A 127 -0.03 -16.76 9.26
C PRO A 127 0.97 -17.73 8.62
N GLY A 128 1.85 -18.31 9.44
CA GLY A 128 2.85 -19.29 9.02
C GLY A 128 3.79 -18.78 7.92
N ARG A 129 4.62 -17.76 8.22
CA ARG A 129 5.58 -17.17 7.26
C ARG A 129 6.55 -18.16 6.61
N ASP A 130 6.80 -19.32 7.19
CA ASP A 130 7.56 -20.38 6.53
C ASP A 130 6.85 -20.97 5.29
N ARG A 131 5.53 -20.84 5.21
CA ARG A 131 4.66 -21.40 4.17
C ARG A 131 3.92 -20.34 3.36
N LEU A 132 3.45 -19.28 4.01
CA LEU A 132 2.73 -18.16 3.39
C LEU A 132 3.59 -16.89 3.47
N LYS A 133 4.43 -16.72 2.44
CA LYS A 133 5.28 -15.54 2.29
C LYS A 133 4.47 -14.33 1.87
N VAL A 134 5.01 -13.14 2.11
CA VAL A 134 4.48 -11.88 1.58
C VAL A 134 4.81 -11.82 0.10
N ALA A 135 3.80 -12.00 -0.75
CA ALA A 135 3.89 -11.90 -2.20
C ALA A 135 3.65 -10.47 -2.70
N GLY A 136 2.92 -9.66 -1.93
CA GLY A 136 2.73 -8.25 -2.20
C GLY A 136 2.64 -7.43 -0.92
N PHE A 137 3.20 -6.22 -0.95
CA PHE A 137 3.06 -5.23 0.11
C PHE A 137 2.79 -3.87 -0.50
N GLU A 138 1.67 -3.25 -0.14
CA GLU A 138 1.32 -1.91 -0.61
C GLU A 138 0.98 -0.98 0.53
N TYR A 139 1.50 0.25 0.51
CA TYR A 139 1.17 1.29 1.49
C TYR A 139 0.33 2.39 0.84
N LEU A 140 -0.81 2.72 1.47
CA LEU A 140 -1.74 3.78 1.09
C LEU A 140 -1.94 4.70 2.30
N GLY A 141 -1.36 5.89 2.25
CA GLY A 141 -1.44 6.85 3.33
C GLY A 141 -0.48 8.00 3.13
N HIS A 142 -0.42 8.88 4.13
CA HIS A 142 0.53 9.99 4.17
C HIS A 142 1.96 9.50 4.33
N SER A 143 2.91 10.16 3.68
CA SER A 143 4.32 9.82 3.84
C SER A 143 5.22 11.00 3.50
N ASN A 144 6.46 10.87 3.93
CA ASN A 144 7.57 11.65 3.41
C ASN A 144 8.68 10.70 2.94
N ARG A 145 9.87 11.23 2.67
CA ARG A 145 11.00 10.41 2.22
C ARG A 145 11.41 9.29 3.19
N ALA A 146 11.10 9.41 4.48
CA ALA A 146 11.63 8.55 5.55
C ALA A 146 10.55 7.78 6.33
N CYS A 147 9.28 8.15 6.24
CA CYS A 147 8.21 7.56 7.04
C CYS A 147 6.97 7.21 6.23
N PHE A 148 6.37 6.06 6.55
CA PHE A 148 4.93 5.88 6.44
C PHE A 148 4.29 6.53 7.66
N MET A 149 3.41 7.51 7.46
CA MET A 149 2.76 8.27 8.55
C MET A 149 1.32 7.79 8.71
N PHE A 150 1.01 7.16 9.83
CA PHE A 150 -0.28 6.50 10.02
C PHE A 150 -1.36 7.45 10.55
N ASP A 151 -1.00 8.58 11.13
CA ASP A 151 -1.91 9.51 11.81
C ASP A 151 -1.60 10.99 11.50
N TYR A 152 -1.15 11.27 10.27
CA TYR A 152 -0.73 12.62 9.91
C TYR A 152 -1.85 13.65 10.03
N SER A 153 -1.56 14.78 10.68
CA SER A 153 -2.52 15.82 11.05
C SER A 153 -3.75 15.24 11.78
N ASN A 154 -3.52 14.34 12.73
CA ASN A 154 -4.58 13.82 13.59
C ASN A 154 -4.61 14.57 14.93
N LEU A 155 -3.55 14.50 15.73
CA LEU A 155 -3.48 15.26 16.99
C LEU A 155 -2.90 16.68 16.84
N LEU A 156 -1.90 16.84 15.98
CA LEU A 156 -1.17 18.09 15.77
C LEU A 156 -1.14 18.38 14.28
N ASP A 157 -1.43 19.62 13.89
CA ASP A 157 -1.39 20.00 12.48
C ASP A 157 0.00 19.75 11.88
N SER A 158 0.00 19.16 10.69
CA SER A 158 1.18 18.88 9.88
C SER A 158 2.22 17.98 10.55
N ALA A 159 1.81 17.16 11.53
CA ALA A 159 2.65 16.20 12.24
C ALA A 159 1.99 14.81 12.36
N SER A 160 2.79 13.79 12.68
CA SER A 160 2.35 12.41 12.90
C SER A 160 2.91 11.92 14.24
N LYS A 161 2.10 11.24 15.05
CA LYS A 161 2.51 10.60 16.30
C LYS A 161 2.69 9.09 16.17
N SER A 162 2.19 8.48 15.11
CA SER A 162 2.35 7.08 14.78
C SER A 162 2.86 6.93 13.35
N TRP A 163 4.05 6.38 13.22
CA TRP A 163 4.72 6.18 11.93
C TRP A 163 5.53 4.89 11.92
N LEU A 164 5.97 4.48 10.73
CA LEU A 164 7.04 3.50 10.53
C LEU A 164 8.20 4.21 9.85
N HIS A 165 9.30 4.41 10.58
CA HIS A 165 10.47 5.12 10.06
C HIS A 165 11.40 4.16 9.31
N GLU A 166 12.08 4.65 8.28
CA GLU A 166 12.99 3.86 7.44
C GLU A 166 14.14 3.18 8.19
N SER A 167 14.51 3.71 9.37
CA SER A 167 15.52 3.12 10.25
C SER A 167 15.04 1.86 10.97
N GLU A 168 13.73 1.63 11.02
CA GLU A 168 13.14 0.46 11.67
C GLU A 168 12.92 -0.69 10.70
N LEU A 169 13.07 -0.45 9.39
CA LEU A 169 12.86 -1.46 8.36
C LEU A 169 13.78 -2.67 8.54
N SER A 170 14.97 -2.51 9.13
CA SER A 170 15.88 -3.62 9.43
C SER A 170 15.34 -4.61 10.46
N LYS A 171 14.23 -4.28 11.15
CA LYS A 171 13.51 -5.20 12.04
C LYS A 171 12.59 -6.15 11.26
N ILE A 172 12.34 -5.90 9.98
CA ILE A 172 11.56 -6.78 9.10
C ILE A 172 12.45 -7.95 8.66
N GLU A 173 11.97 -9.18 8.83
CA GLU A 173 12.76 -10.34 8.43
C GLU A 173 12.68 -10.57 6.92
N ARG A 174 13.82 -10.40 6.23
CA ARG A 174 13.95 -10.64 4.79
C ARG A 174 13.37 -11.97 4.31
N ARG A 175 13.45 -13.02 5.14
CA ARG A 175 12.96 -14.36 4.78
C ARG A 175 11.45 -14.42 4.58
N ASP A 176 10.70 -13.43 5.05
CA ASP A 176 9.23 -13.45 5.01
C ASP A 176 8.66 -13.00 3.68
N PHE A 177 9.47 -12.34 2.86
CA PHE A 177 9.08 -11.93 1.51
C PHE A 177 9.34 -13.04 0.51
N ALA A 178 8.37 -13.26 -0.38
CA ALA A 178 8.55 -14.16 -1.49
C ALA A 178 9.59 -13.60 -2.47
N ARG A 179 10.33 -14.48 -3.15
CA ARG A 179 11.22 -14.05 -4.22
C ARG A 179 10.39 -13.40 -5.34
N GLY A 180 10.69 -12.14 -5.65
CA GLY A 180 9.93 -11.37 -6.64
C GLY A 180 8.63 -10.76 -6.09
N ALA A 181 8.49 -10.63 -4.77
CA ALA A 181 7.37 -9.93 -4.16
C ALA A 181 7.21 -8.50 -4.72
N TYR A 182 5.97 -8.10 -4.97
CA TYR A 182 5.65 -6.75 -5.43
C TYR A 182 5.52 -5.81 -4.24
N VAL A 183 6.33 -4.76 -4.19
CA VAL A 183 6.26 -3.78 -3.11
C VAL A 183 6.06 -2.38 -3.68
N LYS A 184 5.04 -1.66 -3.20
CA LYS A 184 4.78 -0.28 -3.61
C LYS A 184 4.26 0.59 -2.48
N SER A 185 4.87 1.75 -2.27
CA SER A 185 4.23 2.84 -1.55
C SER A 185 3.56 3.79 -2.55
N TRP A 186 2.30 4.12 -2.28
CA TRP A 186 1.52 5.10 -3.05
C TRP A 186 1.57 6.50 -2.45
N GLY A 187 2.26 6.68 -1.33
CA GLY A 187 2.40 7.98 -0.68
C GLY A 187 3.56 8.81 -1.24
N CYS A 188 3.52 10.10 -0.95
CA CYS A 188 4.49 11.10 -1.37
C CYS A 188 5.94 10.76 -0.95
N HIS A 189 6.91 11.11 -1.79
CA HIS A 189 8.35 11.18 -1.51
C HIS A 189 9.07 9.89 -1.07
N THR A 190 8.39 8.75 -0.90
CA THR A 190 9.02 7.50 -0.41
C THR A 190 10.13 6.95 -1.28
N GLY A 191 10.15 7.29 -2.57
CA GLY A 191 11.21 6.93 -3.51
C GLY A 191 12.52 7.69 -3.28
N GLU A 192 12.51 8.79 -2.53
CA GLU A 192 13.68 9.63 -2.29
C GLU A 192 14.64 9.06 -1.24
N SER A 193 14.18 8.16 -0.37
CA SER A 193 15.04 7.47 0.62
C SER A 193 14.51 6.09 1.01
N MET A 194 13.24 6.00 1.39
CA MET A 194 12.63 4.78 1.93
C MET A 194 12.75 3.56 1.00
N SER A 195 12.61 3.72 -0.32
CA SER A 195 12.79 2.64 -1.31
C SER A 195 14.15 1.95 -1.20
N LYS A 196 15.24 2.74 -1.08
CA LYS A 196 16.60 2.19 -0.94
C LYS A 196 16.78 1.47 0.39
N LYS A 197 16.25 2.04 1.47
CA LYS A 197 16.33 1.44 2.81
C LYS A 197 15.51 0.15 2.91
N TRP A 198 14.35 0.12 2.27
CA TRP A 198 13.51 -1.07 2.15
C TRP A 198 14.26 -2.21 1.46
N TYR A 199 14.91 -1.94 0.33
CA TYR A 199 15.71 -2.95 -0.37
C TYR A 199 16.85 -3.48 0.50
N ASN A 200 17.56 -2.59 1.19
CA ASN A 200 18.66 -3.01 2.08
C ASN A 200 18.16 -3.91 3.22
N ALA A 201 16.97 -3.65 3.76
CA ALA A 201 16.41 -4.44 4.86
C ALA A 201 15.81 -5.77 4.40
N THR A 202 14.98 -5.73 3.35
CA THR A 202 14.12 -6.87 2.96
C THR A 202 14.64 -7.62 1.73
N GLY A 203 15.55 -7.05 0.97
CA GLY A 203 15.98 -7.58 -0.33
C GLY A 203 14.95 -7.48 -1.45
N THR A 204 13.83 -6.80 -1.23
CA THR A 204 12.80 -6.55 -2.24
C THR A 204 12.82 -5.09 -2.68
N HIS A 205 12.53 -4.83 -3.96
CA HIS A 205 12.49 -3.46 -4.46
C HIS A 205 11.12 -2.85 -4.16
N MET A 206 11.11 -1.73 -3.44
CA MET A 206 9.90 -0.95 -3.21
C MET A 206 9.79 0.16 -4.23
N ILE A 207 8.70 0.16 -4.99
CA ILE A 207 8.32 1.28 -5.85
C ILE A 207 7.84 2.42 -4.95
N GLY A 208 8.45 3.59 -5.03
CA GLY A 208 8.10 4.78 -4.28
C GLY A 208 8.08 6.03 -5.17
N ALA A 209 7.38 7.08 -4.73
CA ALA A 209 7.29 8.35 -5.44
C ALA A 209 8.51 9.23 -5.17
N ILE A 210 9.07 9.85 -6.20
CA ILE A 210 9.79 11.12 -6.07
C ILE A 210 8.76 12.23 -6.33
N GLY A 211 8.58 13.13 -5.37
CA GLY A 211 7.52 14.15 -5.40
C GLY A 211 6.20 13.74 -4.73
N LYS A 212 5.21 14.61 -4.88
CA LYS A 212 3.87 14.49 -4.31
C LYS A 212 2.98 13.55 -5.11
N THR A 213 2.11 12.85 -4.39
CA THR A 213 1.04 12.03 -4.91
C THR A 213 -0.32 12.61 -4.52
N GLN A 214 -1.33 12.43 -5.35
CA GLN A 214 -2.72 12.80 -5.07
C GLN A 214 -3.59 11.54 -5.09
N PHE A 215 -4.39 11.37 -4.05
CA PHE A 215 -5.42 10.33 -4.02
C PHE A 215 -6.64 10.79 -4.81
N MET A 216 -7.14 9.91 -5.68
CA MET A 216 -8.20 10.19 -6.64
C MET A 216 -9.46 9.39 -6.31
N THR A 217 -10.61 9.86 -6.78
CA THR A 217 -11.90 9.17 -6.58
C THR A 217 -12.11 8.01 -7.56
N GLU A 218 -11.51 8.05 -8.74
CA GLU A 218 -11.81 7.06 -9.80
C GLU A 218 -10.60 6.18 -10.16
N GLU A 219 -9.43 6.47 -9.59
CA GLU A 219 -8.19 5.76 -9.90
C GLU A 219 -7.26 5.68 -8.68
N LEU A 220 -6.19 4.89 -8.83
CA LEU A 220 -5.13 4.84 -7.82
C LEU A 220 -4.32 6.14 -7.80
N PRO A 221 -3.58 6.43 -6.72
CA PRO A 221 -2.90 7.71 -6.57
C PRO A 221 -1.96 8.05 -7.75
N ILE A 222 -2.03 9.31 -8.18
CA ILE A 222 -1.24 9.86 -9.30
C ILE A 222 -0.13 10.77 -8.79
N LEU A 223 0.91 10.99 -9.59
CA LEU A 223 1.96 11.97 -9.31
C LEU A 223 1.51 13.36 -9.75
N THR A 224 1.72 14.37 -8.91
CA THR A 224 1.31 15.76 -9.19
C THR A 224 2.46 16.75 -9.23
N SER A 225 3.65 16.37 -8.78
CA SER A 225 4.83 17.22 -8.86
C SER A 225 5.40 17.26 -10.28
N GLU A 226 5.85 18.43 -10.70
CA GLU A 226 6.67 18.57 -11.91
C GLU A 226 7.92 17.69 -11.80
N GLY A 227 8.18 16.87 -12.81
CA GLY A 227 9.28 15.89 -12.79
C GLY A 227 9.07 14.70 -11.84
N GLY A 228 7.90 14.57 -11.21
CA GLY A 228 7.55 13.45 -10.35
C GLY A 228 7.60 12.12 -11.10
N LYS A 229 8.09 11.07 -10.44
CA LYS A 229 8.21 9.73 -11.03
C LYS A 229 8.20 8.62 -9.97
N TRP A 230 7.80 7.44 -10.39
CA TRP A 230 7.92 6.21 -9.60
C TRP A 230 9.32 5.61 -9.79
N VAL A 231 10.01 5.28 -8.71
CA VAL A 231 11.37 4.69 -8.69
C VAL A 231 11.43 3.48 -7.77
N ASN A 232 12.42 2.60 -7.94
CA ASN A 232 12.63 1.42 -7.11
C ASN A 232 14.12 1.07 -6.92
#